data_AF-A0AAE3YGU8-F1
#
_entry.id   AF-A0AAE3YGU8-F1
#
_cell.length_a   1.000
_cell.length_b   1.000
_cell.length_c   1.000
_cell.angle_alpha   90.00
_cell.angle_beta   90.00
_cell.angle_gamma   90.00
#
_symmetry.space_group_name_H-M   'P 1'
#
loop_
_entity.id
_entity.type
_entity.pdbx_description
1 polymer ?
#
loop_
_entity_poly.entity_id
_entity_poly.type
_entity_poly.pdbx_seq_one_letter_code
_entity_poly.pdbx_strand_id
1 'polypeptide(L)'
;MVLLRRVIGDALRARRQGQHRTLREVSTAANMSLGYLSEIERGQKEASSELLAAICDALGAQLSEVLREVADTMALAEQMQGVLVPVQDDTKAPAEEHAIRQVHAEGDVSVSVRQDTPLKATLRATRKPRPGDRGRDVIYAA
;
A
#
# COMPACT_ATOMS: atom_id res chain seq x y z
N MET A 1 -16.70 -12.87 4.52
CA MET A 1 -15.64 -13.85 4.18
C MET A 1 -14.42 -13.52 5.02
N VAL A 2 -13.80 -14.51 5.65
CA VAL A 2 -12.59 -14.32 6.47
C VAL A 2 -11.39 -14.25 5.54
N LEU A 3 -10.52 -13.26 5.72
CA LEU A 3 -9.32 -13.09 4.90
C LEU A 3 -8.09 -13.53 5.67
N LEU A 4 -7.27 -14.39 5.05
CA LEU A 4 -6.06 -14.95 5.67
C LEU A 4 -5.12 -13.85 6.19
N ARG A 5 -4.85 -12.81 5.39
CA ARG A 5 -4.00 -11.67 5.82
C ARG A 5 -4.46 -10.99 7.11
N ARG A 6 -5.77 -10.97 7.37
CA ARG A 6 -6.32 -10.35 8.57
C ARG A 6 -6.08 -11.22 9.79
N VAL A 7 -6.34 -12.53 9.66
CA VAL A 7 -6.10 -13.49 10.75
C VAL A 7 -4.61 -13.58 11.09
N ILE A 8 -3.74 -13.61 10.07
CA ILE A 8 -2.29 -13.55 10.27
C ILE A 8 -1.89 -12.24 10.97
N GLY A 9 -2.37 -11.09 10.47
CA GLY A 9 -2.08 -9.78 11.07
C GLY A 9 -2.50 -9.70 12.53
N ASP A 10 -3.69 -10.21 12.86
CA ASP A 10 -4.23 -10.25 14.22
C ASP A 10 -3.39 -11.16 15.14
N ALA A 11 -2.97 -12.34 14.66
CA ALA A 11 -2.11 -13.26 15.42
C ALA A 11 -0.73 -12.64 15.74
N LEU A 12 -0.08 -12.03 14.74
CA LEU A 12 1.20 -11.34 14.91
C LEU A 12 1.07 -10.17 15.90
N ARG A 13 0.01 -9.37 15.72
CA ARG A 13 -0.31 -8.23 16.57
C ARG A 13 -0.58 -8.62 18.01
N ALA A 14 -1.31 -9.73 18.24
CA ALA A 14 -1.59 -10.25 19.57
C ALA A 14 -0.30 -10.69 20.28
N ARG A 15 0.59 -11.42 19.57
CA ARG A 15 1.89 -11.84 20.10
C ARG A 15 2.77 -10.65 20.47
N ARG A 16 2.87 -9.64 19.59
CA ARG A 16 3.62 -8.42 19.88
C ARG A 16 3.10 -7.71 21.13
N GLN A 17 1.79 -7.54 21.24
CA GLN A 17 1.16 -6.88 22.40
C GLN A 17 1.31 -7.69 23.69
N GLY A 18 1.21 -9.03 23.60
CA GLY A 18 1.47 -9.93 24.73
C GLY A 18 2.91 -9.84 25.25
N GLN A 19 3.87 -9.46 24.40
CA GLN A 19 5.24 -9.16 24.80
C GLN A 19 5.46 -7.71 25.27
N HIS A 20 4.41 -6.88 25.28
CA HIS A 20 4.48 -5.44 25.54
C HIS A 20 5.45 -4.67 24.63
N ARG A 21 5.71 -5.18 23.42
CA ARG A 21 6.64 -4.56 22.47
C ARG A 21 5.95 -3.58 21.55
N THR A 22 6.65 -2.51 21.19
CA THR A 22 6.16 -1.51 20.24
C THR A 22 6.32 -1.98 18.80
N LEU A 23 5.55 -1.41 17.88
CA LEU A 23 5.74 -1.63 16.44
C LEU A 23 7.17 -1.32 16.00
N ARG A 24 7.78 -0.26 16.55
CA ARG A 24 9.15 0.16 16.23
C ARG A 24 10.17 -0.91 16.57
N GLU A 25 10.07 -1.48 17.78
CA GLU A 25 10.99 -2.52 18.25
C GLU A 25 10.95 -3.77 17.37
N VAL A 26 9.75 -4.22 16.99
CA VAL A 26 9.60 -5.41 16.14
C VAL A 26 9.98 -5.11 14.70
N SER A 27 9.58 -3.95 14.15
CA SER A 27 9.93 -3.59 12.77
C SER A 27 11.44 -3.47 12.57
N THR A 28 12.14 -2.92 13.57
CA THR A 28 13.61 -2.84 13.55
C THR A 28 14.25 -4.22 13.62
N ALA A 29 13.76 -5.10 14.49
CA ALA A 29 14.26 -6.48 14.59
C ALA A 29 13.99 -7.30 13.33
N ALA A 30 12.86 -7.08 12.66
CA ALA A 30 12.48 -7.74 11.40
C ALA A 30 13.06 -7.05 10.14
N ASN A 31 13.93 -6.04 10.31
CA ASN A 31 14.54 -5.26 9.23
C ASN A 31 13.52 -4.71 8.20
N MET A 32 12.41 -4.14 8.68
CA MET A 32 11.37 -3.55 7.85
C MET A 32 10.89 -2.21 8.40
N SER A 33 10.13 -1.48 7.59
CA SER A 33 9.58 -0.21 8.04
C SER A 33 8.45 -0.41 9.04
N LEU A 34 8.33 0.50 10.02
CA LEU A 34 7.24 0.51 11.00
C LEU A 34 5.87 0.55 10.33
N GLY A 35 5.73 1.39 9.29
CA GLY A 35 4.50 1.52 8.53
C GLY A 35 4.10 0.21 7.85
N TYR A 36 5.07 -0.51 7.29
CA TYR A 36 4.82 -1.78 6.62
C TYR A 36 4.39 -2.88 7.60
N LEU A 37 5.04 -3.01 8.76
CA LEU A 37 4.59 -3.90 9.82
C LEU A 37 3.17 -3.55 10.28
N SER A 38 2.86 -2.26 10.42
CA SER A 38 1.52 -1.80 10.81
C SER A 38 0.46 -2.13 9.77
N GLU A 39 0.77 -2.06 8.48
CA GLU A 39 -0.14 -2.49 7.41
C GLU A 39 -0.38 -4.01 7.43
N ILE A 40 0.65 -4.81 7.70
CA ILE A 40 0.54 -6.26 7.86
C ILE A 40 -0.35 -6.61 9.07
N GLU A 41 -0.09 -6.02 10.24
CA GLU A 41 -0.88 -6.27 11.46
C GLU A 41 -2.35 -5.86 11.32
N ARG A 42 -2.68 -4.96 10.38
CA ARG A 42 -4.06 -4.54 10.08
C ARG A 42 -4.69 -5.33 8.94
N GLY A 43 -4.00 -6.33 8.39
CA GLY A 43 -4.46 -7.11 7.24
C GLY A 43 -4.68 -6.26 5.99
N GLN A 44 -3.90 -5.20 5.79
CA GLN A 44 -3.97 -4.34 4.60
C GLN A 44 -3.00 -4.79 3.50
N LYS A 45 -1.99 -5.57 3.86
CA LYS A 45 -1.00 -6.14 2.94
C LYS A 45 -0.90 -7.64 3.12
N GLU A 46 -0.68 -8.33 2.01
CA GLU A 46 -0.25 -9.72 2.01
C GLU A 46 1.26 -9.72 2.29
N ALA A 47 1.70 -10.51 3.26
CA ALA A 47 3.10 -10.67 3.58
C ALA A 47 3.68 -11.85 2.79
N SER A 48 4.89 -11.69 2.23
CA SER A 48 5.59 -12.82 1.63
C SER A 48 6.03 -13.80 2.72
N SER A 49 6.32 -15.04 2.34
CA SER A 49 6.81 -16.07 3.26
C SER A 49 8.08 -15.66 3.99
N GLU A 50 9.00 -14.95 3.30
CA GLU A 50 10.23 -14.42 3.88
C GLU A 50 9.95 -13.35 4.94
N LEU A 51 8.99 -12.46 4.68
CA LEU A 51 8.61 -11.41 5.62
C LEU A 51 7.90 -11.99 6.84
N LEU A 52 7.03 -12.98 6.65
CA LEU A 52 6.40 -13.68 7.76
C LEU A 52 7.43 -14.38 8.64
N ALA A 53 8.42 -15.05 8.05
CA ALA A 53 9.52 -15.66 8.79
C ALA A 53 10.29 -14.59 9.60
N ALA A 54 10.68 -13.48 8.97
CA ALA A 54 11.41 -12.40 9.64
C ALA A 54 10.62 -11.78 10.82
N ILE A 55 9.30 -11.61 10.69
CA ILE A 55 8.47 -11.11 11.79
C ILE A 55 8.35 -12.15 12.91
N CYS A 56 8.18 -13.44 12.57
CA CYS A 56 8.13 -14.52 13.56
C CYS A 56 9.44 -14.63 14.34
N ASP A 57 10.59 -14.57 13.65
CA ASP A 57 11.92 -14.57 14.26
C ASP A 57 12.09 -13.35 15.18
N ALA A 58 11.68 -12.17 14.72
CA ALA A 58 11.71 -10.94 15.52
C ALA A 58 10.83 -11.03 16.78
N LEU A 59 9.76 -11.82 16.76
CA LEU A 59 8.87 -12.11 17.88
C LEU A 59 9.31 -13.34 18.70
N GLY A 60 10.40 -14.03 18.33
CA GLY A 60 10.85 -15.24 19.00
C GLY A 60 9.85 -16.40 18.90
N ALA A 61 9.08 -16.48 17.80
CA ALA A 61 8.05 -17.48 17.57
C ALA A 61 8.41 -18.37 16.37
N GLN A 62 8.00 -19.64 16.41
CA GLN A 62 8.11 -20.49 15.23
C GLN A 62 6.95 -20.21 14.27
N LEU A 63 7.24 -20.11 12.97
CA LEU A 63 6.22 -19.88 11.94
C LEU A 63 5.12 -20.96 11.97
N SER A 64 5.48 -22.22 12.22
CA SER A 64 4.54 -23.34 12.33
C SER A 64 3.52 -23.18 13.47
N GLU A 65 3.92 -22.60 14.59
CA GLU A 65 3.04 -22.33 15.73
C GLU A 65 2.05 -21.21 15.39
N VAL A 66 2.55 -20.12 14.79
CA VAL A 66 1.71 -19.01 14.34
C VAL A 66 0.68 -19.49 13.31
N LEU A 67 1.10 -20.30 12.34
CA LEU A 67 0.20 -20.85 11.32
C LEU A 67 -0.85 -21.80 11.91
N ARG A 68 -0.53 -22.52 12.99
CA ARG A 68 -1.50 -23.36 13.70
C ARG A 68 -2.57 -22.51 14.39
N GLU A 69 -2.17 -21.46 15.10
CA GLU A 69 -3.12 -20.51 15.71
C GLU A 69 -4.02 -19.83 14.67
N VAL A 70 -3.44 -19.46 13.53
CA VAL A 70 -4.19 -18.89 12.40
C VAL A 70 -5.20 -19.90 11.87
N ALA A 71 -4.80 -21.16 11.67
CA ALA A 71 -5.69 -22.22 11.21
C ALA A 71 -6.84 -22.46 12.19
N ASP A 72 -6.57 -22.52 13.50
CA ASP A 72 -7.58 -22.70 14.54
C ASP A 72 -8.58 -21.52 14.56
N THR A 73 -8.07 -20.30 14.45
CA THR A 73 -8.90 -19.08 14.38
C THR A 73 -9.76 -19.05 13.12
N MET A 74 -9.20 -19.46 11.98
CA MET A 74 -9.94 -19.57 10.72
C MET A 74 -11.05 -20.62 10.81
N ALA A 75 -10.75 -21.80 11.34
CA ALA A 75 -11.72 -22.88 11.48
C ALA A 75 -12.93 -22.45 12.34
N LEU A 76 -12.68 -21.74 13.45
CA LEU A 76 -13.75 -21.17 14.27
C LEU A 76 -14.59 -20.15 13.49
N ALA A 77 -13.93 -19.26 12.74
CA ALA A 77 -14.61 -18.23 11.98
C ALA A 77 -15.40 -18.80 10.77
N GLU A 78 -14.96 -19.92 10.19
CA GLU A 78 -15.67 -20.70 9.18
C GLU A 78 -16.91 -21.38 9.77
N GLN A 79 -16.82 -21.95 10.98
CA GLN A 79 -17.96 -22.52 11.69
C GLN A 79 -19.03 -21.47 12.05
N MET A 80 -18.63 -20.21 12.22
CA MET A 80 -19.52 -19.07 12.46
C MET A 80 -20.16 -18.50 11.18
N GLN A 81 -19.93 -19.10 10.00
CA GLN A 81 -20.60 -18.70 8.77
C GLN A 81 -22.11 -18.91 8.86
N GLY A 82 -22.80 -17.77 9.03
CA GLY A 82 -24.22 -17.61 9.35
C GLY A 82 -24.50 -16.29 10.10
N VAL A 83 -23.49 -15.75 10.81
CA VAL A 83 -23.60 -14.50 11.61
C VAL A 83 -22.74 -13.34 11.07
N LEU A 84 -21.80 -13.61 10.15
CA LEU A 84 -20.84 -12.60 9.67
C LEU A 84 -21.23 -12.04 8.30
N VAL A 85 -21.78 -10.83 8.30
CA VAL A 85 -22.00 -10.00 7.11
C VAL A 85 -20.67 -9.84 6.36
N PRO A 86 -20.65 -9.94 5.01
CA PRO A 86 -19.45 -9.65 4.26
C PRO A 86 -18.97 -8.23 4.57
N VAL A 87 -17.75 -8.12 5.08
CA VAL A 87 -17.02 -6.85 5.10
C VAL A 87 -16.89 -6.43 3.64
N GLN A 88 -17.61 -5.37 3.28
CA GLN A 88 -17.37 -4.67 2.03
C GLN A 88 -15.93 -4.17 2.11
N ASP A 89 -15.13 -4.55 1.12
CA ASP A 89 -13.76 -4.09 1.01
C ASP A 89 -13.82 -2.59 0.69
N ASP A 90 -13.82 -1.74 1.72
CA ASP A 90 -13.67 -0.27 1.60
C ASP A 90 -12.24 0.10 1.14
N THR A 91 -11.52 -0.82 0.49
CA THR A 91 -10.36 -0.51 -0.34
C THR A 91 -10.70 0.32 -1.57
N LYS A 92 -11.93 0.84 -1.68
CA LYS A 92 -12.14 2.17 -2.24
C LYS A 92 -11.59 3.27 -1.31
N ALA A 93 -10.30 3.18 -0.96
CA ALA A 93 -9.51 4.40 -1.07
C ALA A 93 -9.68 4.83 -2.54
N PRO A 94 -10.10 6.08 -2.83
CA PRO A 94 -10.13 6.49 -4.21
C PRO A 94 -8.70 6.24 -4.72
N ALA A 95 -8.56 5.36 -5.71
CA ALA A 95 -7.47 5.51 -6.65
C ALA A 95 -7.57 6.97 -7.03
N GLU A 96 -6.67 7.80 -6.50
CA GLU A 96 -6.66 9.22 -6.77
C GLU A 96 -6.71 9.31 -8.28
N GLU A 97 -7.88 9.73 -8.73
CA GLU A 97 -8.15 10.12 -10.09
C GLU A 97 -7.13 11.24 -10.27
N HIS A 98 -5.97 10.88 -10.82
CA HIS A 98 -4.89 11.81 -11.10
C HIS A 98 -5.44 12.74 -12.16
N ALA A 99 -6.17 13.75 -11.68
CA ALA A 99 -6.89 14.70 -12.46
C ALA A 99 -5.85 15.38 -13.32
N ILE A 100 -5.89 15.09 -14.61
CA ILE A 100 -5.14 15.83 -15.61
C ILE A 100 -5.66 17.26 -15.49
N ARG A 101 -4.93 18.11 -14.77
CA ARG A 101 -5.21 19.54 -14.73
C ARG A 101 -4.54 20.13 -15.96
N GLN A 102 -5.36 20.61 -16.90
CA GLN A 102 -4.89 21.48 -17.97
C GLN A 102 -4.73 22.87 -17.38
N VAL A 103 -3.49 23.32 -17.17
CA VAL A 103 -3.22 24.50 -16.32
C VAL A 103 -3.19 25.79 -17.13
N HIS A 104 -2.99 25.74 -18.45
CA HIS A 104 -3.10 26.94 -19.29
C HIS A 104 -3.17 26.56 -20.78
N ALA A 105 -3.96 27.31 -21.55
CA ALA A 105 -3.95 27.28 -23.00
C ALA A 105 -3.83 28.73 -23.48
N GLU A 106 -2.61 29.18 -23.74
CA GLU A 106 -2.35 30.49 -24.33
C GLU A 106 -1.78 30.28 -25.74
N GLY A 107 -2.56 30.66 -26.75
CA GLY A 107 -2.19 30.47 -28.15
C GLY A 107 -2.08 28.99 -28.58
N ASP A 108 -1.10 28.67 -29.43
CA ASP A 108 -0.97 27.33 -30.04
C ASP A 108 -0.29 26.29 -29.13
N VAL A 109 0.02 26.62 -27.88
CA VAL A 109 0.69 25.70 -26.93
C VAL A 109 -0.30 25.25 -25.87
N SER A 110 -0.47 23.93 -25.74
CA SER A 110 -1.23 23.31 -24.65
C SER A 110 -0.30 22.53 -23.72
N VAL A 111 -0.38 22.79 -22.42
CA VAL A 111 0.40 22.07 -21.39
C VAL A 111 -0.54 21.26 -20.50
N SER A 112 -0.30 19.95 -20.40
CA SER A 112 -0.97 19.06 -19.45
C SER A 112 -0.02 18.65 -18.34
N VAL A 113 -0.53 18.64 -17.11
CA VAL A 113 0.22 18.25 -15.91
C VAL A 113 -0.37 16.97 -15.37
N ARG A 114 0.48 15.96 -15.20
CA ARG A 114 0.14 14.68 -14.58
C ARG A 114 0.98 14.52 -13.33
N GLN A 115 0.37 14.58 -12.15
CA GLN A 115 1.05 14.15 -10.94
C GLN A 115 1.10 12.61 -10.96
N ASP A 116 2.26 12.04 -10.68
CA ASP A 116 2.45 10.58 -10.60
C ASP A 116 2.61 10.14 -9.14
N THR A 117 3.13 11.03 -8.29
CA THR A 117 3.16 10.93 -6.82
C THR A 117 3.07 12.33 -6.19
N PRO A 118 2.83 12.47 -4.86
CA PRO A 118 2.80 13.78 -4.20
C PRO A 118 4.08 14.60 -4.35
N LEU A 119 5.20 13.94 -4.68
CA LEU A 119 6.52 14.54 -4.85
C LEU A 119 7.00 14.52 -6.31
N LYS A 120 6.19 14.00 -7.26
CA LYS A 120 6.58 13.83 -8.66
C LYS A 120 5.45 14.22 -9.62
N ALA A 121 5.73 15.17 -10.50
CA ALA A 121 4.83 15.57 -11.58
C ALA A 121 5.53 15.52 -12.94
N THR A 122 4.79 15.09 -13.95
CA THR A 122 5.18 15.02 -15.35
C THR A 122 4.40 16.08 -16.15
N LEU A 123 5.12 16.95 -16.86
CA LEU A 123 4.56 18.00 -17.71
C LEU A 123 4.66 17.59 -19.19
N ARG A 124 3.57 17.70 -19.94
CA ARG A 124 3.56 17.48 -21.39
C ARG A 124 3.08 18.74 -22.10
N ALA A 125 3.97 19.40 -22.83
CA ALA A 125 3.63 20.51 -23.70
C ALA A 125 3.46 20.01 -25.14
N THR A 126 2.38 20.41 -25.81
CA THR A 126 2.17 20.20 -27.23
C THR A 126 1.87 21.52 -27.90
N ARG A 127 2.66 21.90 -28.91
CA ARG A 127 2.43 23.09 -29.73
C ARG A 127 1.84 22.67 -31.08
N LYS A 128 0.72 23.25 -31.50
CA LYS A 128 0.19 23.08 -32.86
C LYS A 128 0.99 24.00 -33.78
N PRO A 129 1.77 23.48 -34.75
CA PRO A 129 2.54 24.34 -35.62
C PRO A 129 1.60 25.17 -36.50
N ARG A 130 1.75 26.50 -36.48
CA ARG A 130 1.13 27.36 -37.50
C ARG A 130 1.84 27.10 -38.85
N PRO A 131 1.11 27.12 -39.97
CA PRO A 131 1.76 26.97 -41.28
C PRO A 131 2.72 28.15 -41.51
N GLY A 132 4.03 27.89 -41.52
CA GLY A 132 5.08 28.88 -41.85
C GLY A 132 6.21 29.05 -40.83
N ASP A 133 6.12 28.50 -39.62
CA ASP A 133 7.11 28.72 -38.56
C ASP A 133 8.30 27.74 -38.66
N ARG A 134 9.35 28.13 -39.41
CA ARG A 134 10.66 27.45 -39.42
C ARG A 134 11.62 28.16 -38.45
N GLY A 135 11.48 27.91 -37.16
CA GLY A 135 12.40 28.40 -36.13
C GLY A 135 12.68 27.30 -35.10
N ARG A 136 13.96 27.02 -34.83
CA ARG A 136 14.37 26.07 -33.79
C ARG A 136 14.18 26.73 -32.43
N ASP A 137 13.24 26.25 -31.63
CA ASP A 137 13.03 26.75 -30.26
C ASP A 137 13.98 26.04 -29.27
N VAL A 138 14.77 26.82 -28.54
CA VAL A 138 15.62 26.36 -27.43
C VAL A 138 14.80 26.44 -26.15
N ILE A 139 14.63 25.31 -25.46
CA ILE A 139 13.91 25.24 -24.17
C ILE A 139 14.95 25.35 -23.04
N TYR A 140 14.91 26.45 -22.28
CA TYR A 140 15.61 26.53 -20.99
C TYR A 140 14.68 26.06 -19.87
N ALA A 141 15.17 25.14 -19.05
CA ALA A 141 14.57 24.81 -17.76
C ALA A 141 15.39 25.51 -16.66
N ALA A 142 14.73 26.30 -15.82
CA ALA A 142 15.30 26.86 -14.59
C ALA A 142 14.84 26.02 -13.40
#